data_AF-A0A080N3R3-F1
#
_entry.id   AF-A0A080N3R3-F1
#
_cell.length_a   1.000
_cell.length_b   1.000
_cell.length_c   1.000
_cell.angle_alpha   90.00
_cell.angle_beta   90.00
_cell.angle_gamma   90.00
#
_symmetry.space_group_name_H-M   'P 1'
#
loop_
_entity.id
_entity.type
_entity.pdbx_description
1 polymer ?
#
loop_
_entity_poly.entity_id
_entity_poly.type
_entity_poly.pdbx_seq_one_letter_code
_entity_poly.pdbx_strand_id
1 'polypeptide(L)'
;MKRAIAALACAALLTTFAGCGDGGKSKQLEDTATTCNKQAGEKVMEYNPKDKSLTYLSDFDTESLQGARCLTKQLNISTDDLSKTQESSQSLHKNGFVFKATGNSDKLYLTVTVDK
;
A
#
# COMPACT_ATOMS: atom_id res chain seq x y z
N MET A 1 -1.97 -29.87 -27.56
CA MET A 1 -1.12 -29.88 -26.36
C MET A 1 -1.82 -29.09 -25.27
N LYS A 2 -2.31 -29.77 -24.23
CA LYS A 2 -2.99 -29.14 -23.08
C LYS A 2 -1.97 -28.89 -21.98
N ARG A 3 -1.81 -27.63 -21.55
CA ARG A 3 -1.32 -27.26 -20.22
C ARG A 3 -2.27 -26.21 -19.65
N ALA A 4 -2.97 -26.62 -18.61
CA ALA A 4 -3.71 -25.75 -17.71
C ALA A 4 -2.72 -25.05 -16.76
N ILE A 5 -3.10 -23.89 -16.20
CA ILE A 5 -3.28 -23.65 -14.75
C ILE A 5 -3.32 -22.13 -14.48
N ALA A 6 -4.42 -21.74 -13.83
CA ALA A 6 -4.63 -20.62 -12.91
C ALA A 6 -4.38 -19.17 -13.38
N ALA A 7 -5.48 -18.47 -13.66
CA ALA A 7 -5.70 -17.12 -13.15
C ALA A 7 -7.16 -17.02 -12.69
N LEU A 8 -7.50 -17.82 -11.67
CA LEU A 8 -8.79 -17.76 -10.99
C LEU A 8 -8.64 -16.84 -9.77
N ALA A 9 -9.56 -15.87 -9.68
CA ALA A 9 -9.94 -15.14 -8.47
C ALA A 9 -8.93 -14.17 -7.83
N CYS A 10 -9.09 -12.89 -8.14
CA CYS A 10 -8.89 -11.79 -7.16
C CYS A 10 -10.08 -10.81 -7.24
N ALA A 11 -11.29 -11.37 -7.27
CA ALA A 11 -12.54 -10.62 -7.15
C ALA A 11 -13.43 -11.36 -6.14
N ALA A 12 -12.98 -11.45 -4.89
CA ALA A 12 -13.85 -11.73 -3.77
C ALA A 12 -13.18 -11.27 -2.46
N LEU A 13 -14.00 -10.69 -1.59
CA LEU A 13 -13.74 -10.21 -0.23
C LEU A 13 -12.94 -8.89 -0.18
N LEU A 14 -13.47 -7.77 0.29
CA LEU A 14 -14.27 -7.61 1.51
C LEU A 14 -15.32 -6.48 1.36
N THR A 15 -16.59 -6.87 1.35
CA THR A 15 -17.63 -6.06 1.99
C THR A 15 -17.43 -6.07 3.50
N THR A 16 -17.88 -5.00 4.15
CA THR A 16 -18.01 -4.80 5.61
C THR A 16 -16.72 -4.67 6.44
N PHE A 17 -16.25 -3.42 6.59
CA PHE A 17 -15.69 -2.95 7.85
C PHE A 17 -16.74 -2.05 8.54
N ALA A 18 -17.77 -2.67 9.11
CA ALA A 18 -18.56 -2.07 10.16
C ALA A 18 -18.07 -2.67 11.48
N GLY A 19 -17.19 -1.96 12.18
CA GLY A 19 -16.73 -2.37 13.51
C GLY A 19 -15.34 -1.90 13.90
N CYS A 20 -15.31 -1.06 14.93
CA CYS A 20 -14.28 -0.96 15.98
C CYS A 20 -13.01 -0.12 15.71
N GLY A 21 -12.81 0.84 16.61
CA GLY A 21 -11.75 1.84 16.58
C GLY A 21 -10.34 1.27 16.45
N ASP A 22 -9.48 2.05 15.82
CA ASP A 22 -8.02 1.93 15.66
C ASP A 22 -7.44 0.60 15.11
N GLY A 23 -7.91 -0.56 15.58
CA GLY A 23 -7.46 -1.90 15.17
C GLY A 23 -7.94 -2.34 13.78
N GLY A 24 -9.05 -1.80 13.28
CA GLY A 24 -9.52 -2.09 11.91
C GLY A 24 -8.55 -1.57 10.84
N LYS A 25 -7.96 -0.39 11.06
CA LYS A 25 -7.05 0.25 10.11
C LYS A 25 -5.65 -0.37 10.11
N SER A 26 -5.15 -0.80 11.27
CA SER A 26 -3.88 -1.53 11.34
C SER A 26 -3.98 -2.87 10.61
N LYS A 27 -5.11 -3.58 10.77
CA LYS A 27 -5.39 -4.81 10.04
C LYS A 27 -5.49 -4.56 8.53
N GLN A 28 -6.12 -3.45 8.12
CA GLN A 28 -6.17 -3.05 6.71
C GLN A 28 -4.76 -2.83 6.13
N LEU A 29 -3.82 -2.23 6.87
CA LEU A 29 -2.43 -2.07 6.43
C LEU A 29 -1.70 -3.40 6.28
N GLU A 30 -1.90 -4.33 7.23
CA GLU A 30 -1.33 -5.68 7.17
C GLU A 30 -1.87 -6.50 5.98
N ASP A 31 -3.18 -6.45 5.76
CA ASP A 31 -3.85 -7.12 4.64
C ASP A 31 -3.40 -6.50 3.30
N THR A 32 -3.18 -5.18 3.26
CA THR A 32 -2.63 -4.47 2.10
C THR A 32 -1.22 -4.98 1.78
N ALA A 33 -0.33 -5.04 2.77
CA ALA A 33 1.05 -5.53 2.59
C ALA A 33 1.05 -6.96 2.01
N THR A 34 0.25 -7.83 2.61
CA THR A 34 0.12 -9.24 2.19
C THR A 34 -0.40 -9.36 0.77
N THR A 35 -1.43 -8.59 0.43
CA THR A 35 -2.04 -8.61 -0.90
C THR A 35 -1.08 -8.08 -1.96
N CYS A 36 -0.42 -6.95 -1.70
CA CYS A 36 0.46 -6.33 -2.68
C CYS A 36 1.75 -7.13 -2.88
N ASN A 37 2.33 -7.73 -1.83
CA ASN A 37 3.47 -8.64 -1.97
C ASN A 37 3.10 -9.88 -2.80
N LYS A 38 1.91 -10.45 -2.57
CA LYS A 38 1.42 -11.58 -3.39
C LYS A 38 1.22 -11.20 -4.86
N GLN A 39 0.72 -9.99 -5.13
CA GLN A 39 0.49 -9.51 -6.50
C GLN A 39 1.80 -9.19 -7.23
N ALA A 40 2.78 -8.61 -6.52
CA ALA A 40 4.10 -8.33 -7.09
C ALA A 40 4.92 -9.61 -7.32
N GLY A 41 4.63 -10.70 -6.59
CA GLY A 41 5.44 -11.91 -6.63
C GLY A 41 6.74 -11.80 -5.82
N GLU A 42 6.99 -10.65 -5.20
CA GLU A 42 8.14 -10.35 -4.37
C GLU A 42 7.74 -9.45 -3.17
N LYS A 43 8.66 -9.28 -2.20
CA LYS A 43 8.42 -8.45 -1.02
C LYS A 43 8.69 -6.98 -1.33
N VAL A 44 7.68 -6.27 -1.79
CA VAL A 44 7.72 -4.82 -2.09
C VAL A 44 7.18 -3.94 -0.95
N MET A 45 6.45 -4.53 -0.02
CA MET A 45 5.84 -3.87 1.14
C MET A 45 6.22 -4.55 2.46
N GLU A 46 6.45 -3.72 3.47
CA GLU A 46 6.72 -4.17 4.83
C GLU A 46 5.76 -3.51 5.82
N TYR A 47 4.97 -4.33 6.50
CA TYR A 47 4.13 -3.88 7.61
C TYR A 47 4.89 -3.98 8.93
N ASN A 48 4.93 -2.89 9.68
CA ASN A 48 5.49 -2.80 11.01
C ASN A 48 4.34 -2.75 12.05
N PRO A 49 4.12 -3.82 12.82
CA PRO A 49 3.04 -3.88 13.79
C PRO A 49 3.26 -3.00 15.02
N LYS A 50 4.51 -2.61 15.33
CA LYS A 50 4.80 -1.73 16.48
C LYS A 50 4.28 -0.33 16.23
N ASP A 51 4.54 0.19 15.03
CA ASP A 51 4.17 1.55 14.63
C ASP A 51 2.84 1.60 13.88
N LYS A 52 2.19 0.44 13.66
CA LYS A 52 1.01 0.28 12.79
C LYS A 52 1.24 0.97 11.44
N SER A 53 2.43 0.75 10.87
CA SER A 53 2.87 1.45 9.67
C SER A 53 3.13 0.48 8.53
N LEU A 54 2.84 0.89 7.31
CA LEU A 54 3.16 0.17 6.09
C LEU A 54 4.21 0.96 5.32
N THR A 55 5.33 0.34 5.02
CA THR A 55 6.39 0.95 4.20
C THR A 55 6.48 0.23 2.87
N TYR A 56 6.39 1.00 1.80
CA TYR A 56 6.69 0.56 0.45
C TYR A 56 8.15 0.89 0.14
N LEU A 57 8.91 -0.12 -0.28
CA LEU A 57 10.30 0.05 -0.70
C LEU A 57 10.38 -0.12 -2.22
N SER A 58 10.89 0.89 -2.91
CA SER A 58 11.09 0.83 -4.36
C SER A 58 12.29 1.64 -4.82
N ASP A 59 13.09 1.05 -5.70
CA ASP A 59 14.02 1.77 -6.57
C ASP A 59 13.21 2.53 -7.64
N PHE A 60 13.70 3.58 -8.29
CA PHE A 60 12.89 4.41 -9.22
C PHE A 60 12.57 3.74 -10.59
N ASP A 61 12.37 2.43 -10.62
CA ASP A 61 12.14 1.62 -11.83
C ASP A 61 10.65 1.34 -12.11
N THR A 62 10.29 0.96 -13.33
CA THR A 62 8.90 0.73 -13.76
C THR A 62 8.12 -0.30 -12.91
N GLU A 63 8.79 -1.23 -12.24
CA GLU A 63 8.16 -2.19 -11.31
C GLU A 63 7.63 -1.50 -10.05
N SER A 64 8.23 -0.36 -9.71
CA SER A 64 7.88 0.48 -8.57
C SER A 64 6.52 1.15 -8.69
N LEU A 65 6.00 1.21 -9.92
CA LEU A 65 4.64 1.66 -10.18
C LEU A 65 3.61 0.59 -9.81
N GLN A 66 3.94 -0.70 -9.78
CA GLN A 66 2.96 -1.75 -9.49
C GLN A 66 2.59 -1.81 -8.01
N GLY A 67 3.58 -1.77 -7.13
CA GLY A 67 3.33 -1.75 -5.69
C GLY A 67 2.64 -0.47 -5.24
N ALA A 68 3.07 0.69 -5.76
CA ALA A 68 2.36 1.96 -5.54
C ALA A 68 0.91 1.93 -6.06
N ARG A 69 0.66 1.32 -7.23
CA ARG A 69 -0.71 1.10 -7.75
C ARG A 69 -1.55 0.18 -6.89
N CYS A 70 -0.95 -0.86 -6.30
CA CYS A 70 -1.65 -1.71 -5.36
C CYS A 70 -2.03 -0.94 -4.09
N LEU A 71 -1.09 -0.17 -3.53
CA LEU A 71 -1.30 0.64 -2.34
C LEU A 71 -2.39 1.70 -2.53
N THR A 72 -2.34 2.45 -3.63
CA THR A 72 -3.37 3.44 -4.00
C THR A 72 -4.76 2.83 -4.10
N LYS A 73 -4.89 1.64 -4.69
CA LYS A 73 -6.15 0.90 -4.77
C LYS A 73 -6.65 0.41 -3.40
N GLN A 74 -5.79 -0.22 -2.60
CA GLN A 74 -6.18 -0.80 -1.30
C GLN A 74 -6.56 0.28 -0.26
N LEU A 75 -5.90 1.44 -0.34
CA LEU A 75 -6.13 2.55 0.59
C LEU A 75 -7.02 3.66 0.00
N ASN A 76 -7.56 3.45 -1.20
CA ASN A 76 -8.44 4.36 -1.92
C ASN A 76 -7.89 5.80 -2.01
N ILE A 77 -6.61 5.93 -2.39
CA ILE A 77 -5.96 7.22 -2.62
C ILE A 77 -5.53 7.34 -4.08
N SER A 78 -5.40 8.57 -4.58
CA SER A 78 -4.93 8.77 -5.96
C SER A 78 -3.41 8.76 -6.05
N THR A 79 -2.88 8.48 -7.25
CA THR A 79 -1.44 8.65 -7.51
C THR A 79 -1.03 10.13 -7.44
N ASP A 80 -1.94 11.06 -7.76
CA ASP A 80 -1.71 12.51 -7.69
C ASP A 80 -1.50 12.97 -6.22
N ASP A 81 -2.29 12.40 -5.31
CA ASP A 81 -2.12 12.58 -3.85
C ASP A 81 -0.74 12.08 -3.37
N LEU A 82 -0.24 10.97 -3.93
CA LEU A 82 1.10 10.45 -3.64
C LEU A 82 2.21 11.33 -4.23
N SER A 83 2.03 11.81 -5.47
CA SER A 83 2.99 12.73 -6.08
C SER A 83 3.12 14.02 -5.28
N LYS A 84 1.99 14.58 -4.81
CA LYS A 84 1.99 15.77 -3.95
C LYS A 84 2.73 15.56 -2.64
N THR A 85 2.63 14.39 -2.01
CA THR A 85 3.39 14.09 -0.78
C THR A 85 4.89 13.98 -1.04
N GLN A 86 5.28 13.47 -2.21
CA GLN A 86 6.69 13.40 -2.60
C GLN A 86 7.26 14.79 -2.87
N GLU A 87 6.57 15.63 -3.63
CA GLU A 87 7.05 16.96 -4.02
C GLU A 87 7.09 17.94 -2.84
N SER A 88 6.07 17.88 -1.97
CA SER A 88 5.97 18.82 -0.85
C SER A 88 6.76 18.38 0.39
N SER A 89 7.24 17.13 0.46
CA SER A 89 7.73 16.50 1.70
C SER A 89 6.73 16.60 2.86
N GLN A 90 5.46 16.89 2.59
CA GLN A 90 4.41 17.01 3.59
C GLN A 90 3.69 15.68 3.79
N SER A 91 3.06 15.56 4.96
CA SER A 91 2.23 14.40 5.29
C SER A 91 0.83 14.61 4.72
N LEU A 92 0.31 13.65 3.95
CA LEU A 92 -1.07 13.69 3.50
C LEU A 92 -1.94 12.84 4.42
N HIS A 93 -2.99 13.45 4.96
CA HIS A 93 -3.98 12.76 5.76
C HIS A 93 -5.20 12.46 4.90
N LYS A 94 -5.50 11.18 4.66
CA LYS A 94 -6.62 10.77 3.82
C LYS A 94 -7.15 9.40 4.21
N ASN A 95 -8.48 9.23 4.21
CA ASN A 95 -9.15 8.00 4.66
C ASN A 95 -8.73 7.57 6.09
N GLY A 96 -8.30 8.56 6.89
CA GLY A 96 -7.64 8.41 8.19
C GLY A 96 -6.44 7.46 8.18
N PHE A 97 -5.64 7.59 7.12
CA PHE A 97 -4.23 7.21 7.07
C PHE A 97 -3.40 8.46 6.83
N VAL A 98 -2.15 8.44 7.30
CA VAL A 98 -1.15 9.47 7.03
C VAL A 98 -0.11 8.89 6.10
N PHE A 99 0.01 9.47 4.91
CA PHE A 99 0.95 9.12 3.87
C PHE A 99 2.15 10.07 3.93
N LYS A 100 3.34 9.52 3.95
CA LYS A 100 4.61 10.24 3.91
C LYS A 100 5.47 9.62 2.84
N ALA A 101 5.78 10.38 1.81
CA ALA A 101 6.76 9.99 0.82
C ALA A 101 8.11 10.61 1.20
N THR A 102 9.11 9.76 1.34
CA THR A 102 10.50 10.14 1.57
C THR A 102 11.34 9.42 0.53
N GLY A 103 12.28 10.10 -0.11
CA GLY A 103 13.05 9.47 -1.16
C GLY A 103 14.17 10.37 -1.66
N ASN A 104 15.10 9.74 -2.35
CA ASN A 104 16.17 10.39 -3.09
C ASN A 104 15.98 10.08 -4.59
N SER A 105 16.89 10.56 -5.43
CA SER A 105 16.90 10.30 -6.89
C SER A 105 16.79 8.83 -7.28
N ASP A 106 17.22 7.92 -6.40
CA ASP A 106 17.35 6.49 -6.70
C ASP A 106 16.28 5.63 -6.03
N LYS A 107 15.67 6.11 -4.93
CA LYS A 107 14.75 5.32 -4.10
C LYS A 107 13.59 6.14 -3.57
N LEU A 108 12.40 5.57 -3.66
CA LEU A 108 11.18 6.10 -3.06
C LEU A 108 10.73 5.19 -1.91
N TYR A 109 10.59 5.78 -0.74
CA TYR A 109 10.02 5.17 0.45
C TYR A 109 8.68 5.84 0.75
N LEU A 110 7.59 5.09 0.56
CA LEU A 110 6.28 5.56 0.95
C LEU A 110 5.88 4.88 2.26
N THR A 111 5.77 5.67 3.33
CA THR A 111 5.29 5.20 4.63
C THR A 111 3.85 5.64 4.82
N VAL A 112 3.00 4.68 5.20
CA VAL A 112 1.60 4.90 5.56
C VAL A 112 1.41 4.53 7.03
N THR A 113 0.76 5.40 7.79
CA THR A 113 0.43 5.17 9.20
C THR A 113 -1.05 5.40 9.44
N VAL A 114 -1.60 4.84 10.52
CA VAL A 114 -2.98 5.13 10.93
C VAL A 114 -3.06 6.55 11.49
N ASP A 115 -4.00 7.35 10.97
CA ASP A 115 -4.29 8.70 11.48
C ASP A 115 -4.99 8.58 12.84
N LYS A 116 -4.38 9.17 13.88
CA LYS A 116 -4.80 9.07 15.28
C LYS A 116 -5.75 10.18 15.68
#